data_AF-A0A7C5PJL8-F1
#
_entry.id   AF-A0A7C5PJL8-F1
#
_cell.length_a   1.000
_cell.length_b   1.000
_cell.length_c   1.000
_cell.angle_alpha   90.00
_cell.angle_beta   90.00
_cell.angle_gamma   90.00
#
_symmetry.space_group_name_H-M   'P 1'
#
loop_
_entity.id
_entity.type
_entity.pdbx_description
1 polymer ?
#
loop_
_entity_poly.entity_id
_entity_poly.type
_entity_poly.pdbx_seq_one_letter_code
_entity_poly.pdbx_strand_id
1 'polypeptide(L)' 'MSKSGAEMTHSDNMPQWRGTTILSVRKNDKVVIAGDGQVSLANCVIKANARKVRPLAGGSVMAGF' A
#
# COMPACT_ATOMS: atom_id res chain seq x y z
N MET A 1 -10.74 48.26 15.48
CA MET A 1 -9.54 47.56 14.97
C MET A 1 -9.79 46.07 15.07
N SER A 2 -10.37 45.47 14.03
CA SER A 2 -10.65 44.05 13.96
C SER A 2 -9.53 43.35 13.18
N LYS A 3 -8.80 42.45 13.83
CA LYS A 3 -8.25 41.29 13.14
C LYS A 3 -8.55 40.07 13.99
N SER A 4 -9.57 39.34 13.54
CA SER A 4 -9.84 37.96 13.88
C SER A 4 -8.61 37.11 13.52
N GLY A 5 -7.93 36.58 14.53
CA GLY A 5 -6.92 35.54 14.33
C GLY A 5 -7.64 34.22 14.06
N ALA A 6 -7.82 33.89 12.78
CA ALA A 6 -8.24 32.54 12.40
C ALA A 6 -7.09 31.57 12.70
N GLU A 7 -7.42 30.52 13.43
CA GLU A 7 -6.58 29.37 13.75
C GLU A 7 -6.06 28.73 12.46
N MET A 8 -4.73 28.72 12.28
CA MET A 8 -4.08 28.10 11.13
C MET A 8 -3.84 26.61 11.46
N THR A 9 -4.85 25.77 11.22
CA THR A 9 -4.68 24.32 11.30
C THR A 9 -3.71 23.88 10.20
N HIS A 10 -2.46 23.61 10.57
CA HIS A 10 -1.49 23.01 9.67
C HIS A 10 -1.96 21.57 9.42
N SER A 11 -2.71 21.37 8.33
CA SER A 11 -2.87 20.04 7.76
C SER A 11 -1.53 19.69 7.14
N ASP A 12 -0.66 19.05 7.93
CA ASP A 12 0.57 18.45 7.41
C ASP A 12 0.18 17.45 6.33
N ASN A 13 0.32 17.85 5.08
CA ASN A 13 0.15 17.00 3.92
C ASN A 13 1.37 16.08 3.84
N MET A 14 1.44 15.13 4.79
CA MET A 14 2.55 14.20 4.87
C MET A 14 2.69 13.45 3.54
N PRO A 15 3.93 13.22 3.06
CA PRO A 15 4.14 12.55 1.78
C PRO A 15 3.44 11.18 1.79
N GLN A 16 2.49 10.99 0.87
CA GLN A 16 1.69 9.77 0.81
C GLN A 16 2.60 8.55 0.58
N TRP A 17 2.62 7.63 1.53
CA TRP A 17 3.22 6.31 1.34
C TRP A 17 2.28 5.43 0.51
N ARG A 18 2.80 4.82 -0.55
CA ARG A 18 2.08 3.82 -1.34
C ARG A 18 2.91 2.54 -1.40
N GLY A 19 2.31 1.45 -0.92
CA GLY A 19 2.89 0.11 -1.04
C GLY A 19 2.63 -0.51 -2.41
N THR A 20 2.71 -1.83 -2.45
CA THR A 20 2.42 -2.66 -3.62
C THR A 20 0.91 -2.76 -3.87
N THR A 21 0.54 -3.04 -5.10
CA THR A 21 -0.78 -3.55 -5.46
C THR A 21 -0.78 -5.07 -5.33
N ILE A 22 -1.82 -5.63 -4.72
CA ILE A 22 -2.02 -7.07 -4.63
C ILE A 22 -3.38 -7.40 -5.25
N LEU A 23 -3.39 -8.40 -6.13
CA LEU A 23 -4.57 -8.92 -6.80
C LEU A 23 -4.73 -10.41 -6.47
N SER A 24 -5.96 -10.81 -6.20
CA SER A 24 -6.35 -12.22 -6.06
C SER A 24 -7.42 -12.57 -7.08
N VAL A 25 -7.25 -13.70 -7.75
CA VAL A 25 -8.22 -14.25 -8.71
C VAL A 25 -8.54 -15.68 -8.30
N ARG A 26 -9.84 -15.99 -8.23
CA ARG A 26 -10.33 -17.36 -8.05
C ARG A 26 -11.09 -17.79 -9.30
N LYS A 27 -10.76 -18.97 -9.82
CA LYS A 27 -11.50 -19.63 -10.90
C LYS A 27 -11.63 -21.11 -10.55
N ASN A 28 -12.87 -21.56 -10.38
CA ASN A 28 -13.19 -22.91 -9.92
C ASN A 28 -12.47 -23.22 -8.59
N ASP A 29 -11.75 -24.33 -8.55
CA ASP A 29 -10.97 -24.87 -7.44
C ASP A 29 -9.56 -24.25 -7.32
N LYS A 30 -9.22 -23.26 -8.16
CA LYS A 30 -7.90 -22.63 -8.18
C LYS A 30 -7.95 -21.17 -7.73
N VAL A 31 -6.95 -20.79 -6.95
CA VAL A 31 -6.71 -19.41 -6.51
C VAL A 31 -5.31 -18.99 -6.90
N VAL A 32 -5.18 -17.79 -7.44
CA VAL A 32 -3.91 -17.13 -7.72
C VAL A 32 -3.88 -15.81 -6.98
N ILE A 33 -2.77 -15.51 -6.32
CA ILE A 33 -2.47 -14.20 -5.76
C ILE A 33 -1.18 -13.68 -6.38
N ALA A 34 -1.16 -12.42 -6.74
CA ALA A 34 0.00 -11.75 -7.30
C ALA A 34 0.09 -10.33 -6.73
N GLY A 35 1.30 -9.80 -6.67
CA GLY A 35 1.51 -8.40 -6.39
C GLY A 35 2.75 -7.91 -7.13
N ASP A 36 2.78 -6.60 -7.40
CA ASP A 36 3.99 -5.96 -7.90
C ASP A 36 4.98 -5.68 -6.75
N GLY A 37 6.13 -5.11 -7.08
CA GLY A 37 7.21 -4.85 -6.13
C GLY A 37 7.39 -3.38 -5.74
N GLN A 38 6.61 -2.46 -6.32
CA GLN A 38 6.83 -1.04 -6.14
C GLN A 38 6.39 -0.57 -4.74
N VAL A 39 7.25 0.21 -4.12
CA VAL A 39 6.93 1.05 -2.96
C VAL A 39 7.38 2.46 -3.28
N SER A 40 6.48 3.42 -3.07
CA SER A 40 6.72 4.83 -3.40
C SER A 40 6.42 5.74 -2.21
N LEU A 41 7.20 6.81 -2.12
CA LEU A 41 6.97 7.94 -1.24
C LEU A 41 6.63 9.15 -2.12
N ALA A 42 5.38 9.61 -2.07
CA ALA A 42 4.83 10.54 -3.06
C ALA A 42 5.14 10.05 -4.49
N ASN A 43 5.87 10.84 -5.28
CA ASN A 43 6.17 10.54 -6.69
C ASN A 43 7.47 9.75 -6.88
N CYS A 44 8.19 9.41 -5.80
CA CYS A 44 9.48 8.74 -5.87
C CYS A 44 9.36 7.25 -5.53
N VAL A 45 9.90 6.39 -6.40
CA VAL A 45 10.03 4.95 -6.13
C VAL A 45 11.21 4.72 -5.20
N ILE A 46 10.95 4.19 -4.01
CA ILE A 46 11.97 3.93 -2.98
C ILE A 46 12.37 2.45 -2.91
N LYS A 47 11.54 1.54 -3.45
CA LYS A 47 11.84 0.11 -3.56
C LYS A 47 11.10 -0.47 -4.76
N ALA A 48 11.82 -1.15 -5.65
CA ALA A 48 11.24 -1.76 -6.84
C ALA A 48 10.81 -3.23 -6.66
N ASN A 49 11.32 -3.92 -5.63
CA ASN A 49 11.20 -5.37 -5.46
C ASN A 49 10.70 -5.79 -4.07
N ALA A 50 9.65 -5.14 -3.55
CA ALA A 50 8.96 -5.64 -2.36
C ALA A 50 8.31 -7.00 -2.66
N ARG A 51 8.32 -7.91 -1.67
CA ARG A 51 7.63 -9.20 -1.74
C ARG A 51 6.61 -9.24 -0.63
N LYS A 52 5.36 -8.96 -1.00
CA LYS A 52 4.25 -8.85 -0.04
C LYS A 52 3.19 -9.93 -0.17
N VAL A 53 3.38 -10.86 -1.10
CA VAL A 53 2.66 -12.13 -1.16
C VAL A 53 3.49 -13.18 -0.42
N ARG A 54 2.90 -13.87 0.55
CA ARG A 54 3.58 -14.88 1.38
C ARG A 54 2.71 -16.13 1.56
N PRO A 55 3.26 -17.34 1.35
CA PRO A 55 2.60 -18.58 1.76
C PRO A 55 2.66 -18.75 3.28
N LEU A 56 1.55 -19.19 3.85
CA LEU A 56 1.36 -19.53 5.26
C LEU A 56 0.87 -20.97 5.37
N ALA A 57 0.91 -21.56 6.57
CA ALA A 57 0.40 -22.90 6.85
C ALA A 57 0.89 -23.95 5.81
N GLY A 58 2.19 -23.96 5.53
CA GLY A 58 2.79 -24.90 4.56
C GLY A 58 2.38 -24.67 3.10
N GLY A 59 1.82 -23.51 2.76
CA GLY A 59 1.33 -23.20 1.40
C GLY A 59 -0.16 -23.42 1.20
N SER A 60 -0.88 -23.88 2.23
CA SER A 60 -2.34 -24.02 2.18
C SER A 60 -3.08 -22.68 2.26
N VAL A 61 -2.41 -21.62 2.75
CA VAL A 61 -2.97 -20.27 2.85
C VAL A 61 -2.01 -19.29 2.16
N MET A 62 -2.56 -18.38 1.36
CA MET A 62 -1.80 -17.27 0.76
C MET A 62 -2.25 -15.95 1.38
N ALA A 63 -1.29 -15.15 1.85
CA ALA A 63 -1.54 -13.83 2.42
C ALA A 63 -0.89 -12.73 1.57
N GLY A 64 -1.59 -11.59 1.44
CA GLY A 64 -1.09 -10.37 0.83
C GLY A 64 -1.33 -9.16 1.73
N PHE A 65 -0.31 -8.34 1.98
CA PHE A 65 -0.37 -7.13 2.82
C PHE A 65 0.56 -6.03 2.30
#